data_AF-A0A7Z9KGC5-F1
#
_entry.id   AF-A0A7Z9KGC5-F1
#
_cell.length_a   1.000
_cell.length_b   1.000
_cell.length_c   1.000
_cell.angle_alpha   90.00
_cell.angle_beta   90.00
_cell.angle_gamma   90.00
#
_symmetry.space_group_name_H-M   'P 1'
#
loop_
_entity.id
_entity.type
_entity.pdbx_description
1 polymer ?
#
loop_
_entity_poly.entity_id
_entity_poly.type
_entity_poly.pdbx_seq_one_letter_code
_entity_poly.pdbx_strand_id
1 'polypeptide(L)'
;MTTTSAGPNGRGLVDIFRRYFQFEGIIVVCMLIFAVGFNLFYLYPEVAVKVTDPNDGVLHLLLTVLTIEAVTQGQNFTDPWVGAPGMGFPLFHYYQHLPFLSTAVIHILTLGVFAPVSMMNWTTYLLLSLFPLSIYWSLRRYGFNQLTSAMGGIVASLTATPGLFGLDLDSYVWRGHGLYTQLWAMVLLPPSLALSYRVMRDGKGYFWATLLLA
;
A
#
# COMPACT_ATOMS: atom_id res chain seq x y z
N MET A 1 47.65 -3.66 52.06
CA MET A 1 47.27 -4.83 51.25
C MET A 1 46.02 -4.43 50.47
N THR A 2 46.16 -4.35 49.15
CA THR A 2 45.13 -4.03 48.17
C THR A 2 44.02 -5.09 48.16
N THR A 3 42.76 -4.68 48.01
CA THR A 3 41.89 -5.22 46.96
C THR A 3 40.75 -4.23 46.67
N THR A 4 40.65 -3.93 45.39
CA THR A 4 39.66 -3.11 44.71
C THR A 4 38.44 -3.95 44.30
N SER A 5 37.29 -3.27 44.24
CA SER A 5 36.25 -3.42 43.21
C SER A 5 35.42 -4.71 43.14
N ALA A 6 34.14 -4.58 43.49
CA ALA A 6 33.05 -5.15 42.70
C ALA A 6 31.96 -4.06 42.50
N GLY A 7 31.99 -3.39 41.33
CA GLY A 7 30.96 -2.43 40.93
C GLY A 7 29.62 -3.12 40.59
N PRO A 8 28.52 -2.35 40.48
CA PRO A 8 27.18 -2.91 40.25
C PRO A 8 27.12 -3.67 38.92
N ASN A 9 26.54 -4.86 38.97
CA ASN A 9 26.41 -5.82 37.88
C ASN A 9 25.84 -5.23 36.58
N GLY A 10 26.70 -4.94 35.60
CA GLY A 10 26.30 -4.51 34.24
C GLY A 10 25.40 -5.49 33.49
N ARG A 11 25.28 -6.74 33.94
CA ARG A 11 24.35 -7.74 33.40
C ARG A 11 22.87 -7.38 33.63
N GLY A 12 22.53 -6.79 34.78
CA GLY A 12 21.13 -6.46 35.10
C GLY A 12 20.55 -5.34 34.23
N LEU A 13 21.35 -4.35 33.87
CA LEU A 13 20.93 -3.27 32.98
C LEU A 13 20.67 -3.78 31.56
N VAL A 14 21.55 -4.64 31.03
CA VAL A 14 21.39 -5.24 29.69
C VAL A 14 20.10 -6.07 29.61
N ASP A 15 19.78 -6.84 30.66
CA ASP A 15 18.56 -7.64 30.72
C ASP A 15 17.30 -6.78 30.79
N ILE A 16 17.34 -5.66 31.54
CA ILE A 16 16.24 -4.68 31.59
C ILE A 16 16.02 -4.03 30.22
N PHE A 17 17.08 -3.56 29.56
CA PHE A 17 16.98 -2.97 28.22
C PHE A 17 16.46 -3.99 27.20
N ARG A 18 16.97 -5.23 27.21
CA ARG A 18 16.49 -6.30 26.34
C ARG A 18 15.00 -6.55 26.56
N ARG A 19 14.55 -6.64 27.81
CA ARG A 19 13.15 -6.86 28.15
C ARG A 19 12.27 -5.68 27.74
N TYR A 20 12.74 -4.45 27.92
CA TYR A 20 12.06 -3.24 27.46
C TYR A 20 11.88 -3.22 25.94
N PHE A 21 12.95 -3.48 25.16
CA PHE A 21 12.87 -3.55 23.70
C PHE A 21 12.00 -4.71 23.21
N GLN A 22 11.96 -5.84 23.93
CA GLN A 22 11.04 -6.93 23.64
C GLN A 22 9.58 -6.53 23.89
N PHE A 23 9.28 -5.86 25.01
CA PHE A 23 7.93 -5.36 25.29
C PHE A 23 7.49 -4.28 24.30
N GLU A 24 8.34 -3.32 23.97
CA GLU A 24 8.05 -2.31 22.95
C GLU A 24 7.76 -2.97 21.59
N GLY A 25 8.57 -3.96 21.21
CA GLY A 25 8.35 -4.73 19.98
C GLY A 25 6.98 -5.43 19.97
N ILE A 26 6.57 -6.06 21.09
CA ILE A 26 5.25 -6.69 21.21
C ILE A 26 4.14 -5.65 21.06
N ILE A 27 4.24 -4.52 21.75
CA ILE A 27 3.26 -3.42 21.67
C ILE A 27 3.11 -2.95 20.22
N VAL A 28 4.24 -2.70 19.54
CA VAL A 28 4.27 -2.28 18.13
C VAL A 28 3.59 -3.31 17.23
N VAL A 29 3.88 -4.59 17.40
CA VAL A 29 3.24 -5.66 16.62
C VAL A 29 1.74 -5.70 16.89
N CYS A 30 1.30 -5.64 18.15
CA CYS A 30 -0.12 -5.59 18.50
C CYS A 30 -0.83 -4.38 17.87
N MET A 31 -0.20 -3.21 17.86
CA MET A 31 -0.73 -1.99 17.25
C MET A 31 -0.89 -2.12 15.74
N LEU A 32 0.09 -2.69 15.04
CA LEU A 32 0.02 -2.90 13.60
C LEU A 32 -1.00 -3.98 13.24
N ILE A 33 -1.05 -5.09 13.98
CA ILE A 33 -2.08 -6.13 13.82
C ILE A 33 -3.46 -5.53 14.06
N PHE A 34 -3.62 -4.68 15.07
CA PHE A 34 -4.88 -4.00 15.33
C PHE A 34 -5.27 -3.07 14.16
N ALA A 35 -4.36 -2.23 13.67
CA ALA A 35 -4.66 -1.32 12.56
C ALA A 35 -5.05 -2.08 11.28
N VAL A 36 -4.26 -3.09 10.90
CA VAL A 36 -4.54 -3.92 9.71
C VAL A 36 -5.81 -4.74 9.93
N GLY A 37 -5.97 -5.38 11.08
CA GLY A 37 -7.13 -6.19 11.42
C GLY A 37 -8.43 -5.39 11.48
N PHE A 38 -8.37 -4.16 12.00
CA PHE A 38 -9.49 -3.22 11.98
C PHE A 38 -9.92 -2.91 10.54
N ASN A 39 -8.97 -2.56 9.66
CA ASN A 39 -9.28 -2.26 8.26
C ASN A 39 -9.82 -3.50 7.53
N LEU A 40 -9.21 -4.67 7.73
CA LEU A 40 -9.67 -5.93 7.15
C LEU A 40 -11.12 -6.22 7.57
N PHE A 41 -11.45 -6.07 8.86
CA PHE A 41 -12.81 -6.31 9.35
C PHE A 41 -13.80 -5.27 8.81
N TYR A 42 -13.45 -3.98 8.88
CA TYR A 42 -14.34 -2.89 8.48
C TYR A 42 -14.62 -2.88 6.97
N LEU A 43 -13.60 -3.18 6.15
CA LEU A 43 -13.69 -3.16 4.69
C LEU A 43 -14.09 -4.52 4.09
N TYR A 44 -14.28 -5.56 4.90
CA TYR A 44 -14.67 -6.89 4.41
C TYR A 44 -15.90 -6.90 3.49
N PRO A 45 -16.95 -6.05 3.70
CA PRO A 45 -18.09 -5.98 2.80
C PRO A 45 -17.73 -5.69 1.34
N GLU A 46 -16.64 -4.96 1.07
CA GLU A 46 -16.18 -4.59 -0.27
C GLU A 46 -15.78 -5.79 -1.14
N VAL A 47 -15.39 -6.90 -0.50
CA VAL A 47 -15.04 -8.16 -1.19
C VAL A 47 -16.08 -9.25 -0.99
N ALA A 48 -16.88 -9.17 0.09
CA ALA A 48 -17.90 -10.17 0.39
C ALA A 48 -19.18 -9.97 -0.43
N VAL A 49 -19.56 -8.72 -0.71
CA VAL A 49 -20.77 -8.39 -1.47
C VAL A 49 -20.42 -8.14 -2.92
N LYS A 50 -21.03 -8.90 -3.83
CA LYS A 50 -20.82 -8.72 -5.27
C LYS A 50 -21.72 -7.62 -5.79
N VAL A 51 -21.17 -6.42 -5.92
CA VAL A 51 -21.82 -5.28 -6.57
C VAL A 51 -20.89 -4.73 -7.63
N THR A 52 -21.46 -4.18 -8.69
CA THR A 52 -20.67 -3.45 -9.69
C THR A 52 -20.27 -2.09 -9.11
N ASP A 53 -18.99 -1.77 -9.22
CA ASP A 53 -18.47 -0.47 -8.78
C ASP A 53 -19.07 0.66 -9.62
N PRO A 54 -19.53 1.76 -9.00
CA PRO A 54 -19.96 2.94 -9.72
C PRO A 54 -18.76 3.80 -10.16
N ASN A 55 -19.04 4.96 -10.76
CA ASN A 55 -18.07 6.01 -11.03
C ASN A 55 -16.86 5.51 -11.84
N ASP A 56 -15.65 5.98 -11.50
CA ASP A 56 -14.42 5.67 -12.25
C ASP A 56 -14.01 4.19 -12.12
N GLY A 57 -14.58 3.45 -11.17
CA GLY A 57 -14.38 2.01 -11.03
C GLY A 57 -14.73 1.24 -12.31
N VAL A 58 -15.77 1.68 -13.03
CA VAL A 58 -16.17 1.09 -14.32
C VAL A 58 -15.08 1.29 -15.38
N LEU A 59 -14.50 2.49 -15.44
CA LEU A 59 -13.40 2.79 -16.35
C LEU A 59 -12.18 1.94 -16.01
N HIS A 60 -11.80 1.87 -14.74
CA HIS A 60 -10.65 1.06 -14.31
C HIS A 60 -10.84 -0.44 -14.59
N LEU A 61 -12.06 -0.95 -14.48
CA LEU A 61 -12.39 -2.32 -14.85
C LEU A 61 -12.21 -2.54 -16.36
N LEU A 62 -12.72 -1.62 -17.19
CA LEU A 62 -12.51 -1.67 -18.64
C LEU A 62 -11.00 -1.69 -18.97
N LEU A 63 -10.20 -0.83 -18.36
CA LEU A 63 -8.76 -0.78 -18.60
C LEU A 63 -8.04 -2.05 -18.16
N THR A 64 -8.49 -2.66 -17.06
CA THR A 64 -7.97 -3.95 -16.60
C THR A 64 -8.26 -5.05 -17.61
N VAL A 65 -9.50 -5.14 -18.10
CA VAL A 65 -9.91 -6.12 -19.11
C VAL A 65 -9.12 -5.94 -20.39
N LEU A 66 -9.03 -4.71 -20.90
CA LEU A 66 -8.26 -4.41 -22.12
C LEU A 66 -6.78 -4.75 -21.96
N THR A 67 -6.20 -4.52 -20.78
CA THR A 67 -4.81 -4.91 -20.50
C THR A 67 -4.64 -6.43 -20.52
N ILE A 68 -5.57 -7.17 -19.89
CA ILE A 68 -5.56 -8.65 -19.90
C ILE A 68 -5.68 -9.18 -21.33
N GLU A 69 -6.61 -8.64 -22.12
CA GLU A 69 -6.80 -9.01 -23.52
C GLU A 69 -5.55 -8.71 -24.35
N ALA A 70 -4.96 -7.53 -24.19
CA ALA A 70 -3.74 -7.16 -24.90
C ALA A 70 -2.59 -8.12 -24.59
N VAL A 71 -2.37 -8.48 -23.32
CA VAL A 71 -1.32 -9.44 -22.95
C VAL A 71 -1.62 -10.84 -23.49
N THR A 72 -2.85 -11.33 -23.33
CA THR A 72 -3.23 -12.69 -23.75
C THR A 72 -3.23 -12.88 -25.26
N GLN A 73 -3.52 -11.82 -26.03
CA GLN A 73 -3.52 -11.84 -27.49
C GLN A 73 -2.16 -11.43 -28.10
N GLY A 74 -1.15 -11.13 -27.29
CA GLY A 74 0.17 -10.70 -27.76
C GLY A 74 0.18 -9.31 -28.42
N GLN A 75 -0.78 -8.46 -28.07
CA GLN A 75 -0.84 -7.06 -28.49
C GLN A 75 0.01 -6.17 -27.57
N ASN A 76 0.09 -4.88 -27.90
CA ASN A 76 0.80 -3.92 -27.05
C ASN A 76 0.02 -3.64 -25.75
N PHE A 77 0.44 -4.27 -24.66
CA PHE A 77 -0.19 -4.10 -23.34
C PHE A 77 0.11 -2.75 -22.66
N THR A 78 1.05 -1.96 -23.18
CA THR A 78 1.29 -0.60 -22.68
C THR A 78 0.43 0.44 -23.39
N ASP A 79 -0.30 0.06 -24.44
CA ASP A 79 -1.15 0.99 -25.19
C ASP A 79 -2.40 0.30 -25.76
N PRO A 80 -3.26 -0.29 -24.90
CA PRO A 80 -4.54 -0.83 -25.35
C PRO A 80 -5.47 0.31 -25.80
N TRP A 81 -6.04 0.17 -27.00
CA TRP A 81 -7.01 1.13 -27.53
C TRP A 81 -8.34 1.06 -26.77
N VAL A 82 -8.75 2.18 -26.18
CA VAL A 82 -10.02 2.27 -25.44
C VAL A 82 -11.11 2.75 -26.40
N GLY A 83 -11.79 1.82 -27.08
CA GLY A 83 -12.72 2.15 -28.17
C GLY A 83 -14.12 2.62 -27.79
N ALA A 84 -14.65 2.18 -26.65
CA ALA A 84 -16.07 2.41 -26.31
C ALA A 84 -16.40 3.86 -25.89
N PRO A 85 -15.60 4.55 -25.05
CA PRO A 85 -15.86 5.94 -24.69
C PRO A 85 -15.44 6.91 -25.82
N GLY A 86 -16.27 7.92 -26.10
CA GLY A 86 -15.85 9.10 -26.85
C GLY A 86 -15.35 8.87 -28.28
N MET A 87 -15.80 7.80 -28.96
CA MET A 87 -15.33 7.36 -30.29
C MET A 87 -13.88 6.82 -30.32
N GLY A 88 -13.31 6.54 -29.16
CA GLY A 88 -12.00 5.93 -29.00
C GLY A 88 -10.92 6.89 -28.50
N PHE A 89 -10.09 6.43 -27.56
CA PHE A 89 -9.03 7.25 -26.95
C PHE A 89 -7.81 6.41 -26.54
N PRO A 90 -6.56 6.86 -26.79
CA PRO A 90 -5.34 6.19 -26.34
C PRO A 90 -5.05 6.53 -24.87
N LEU A 91 -5.88 6.02 -23.96
CA LEU A 91 -5.89 6.49 -22.56
C LEU A 91 -4.57 6.23 -21.83
N PHE A 92 -3.88 5.13 -22.14
CA PHE A 92 -2.64 4.73 -21.46
C PHE A 92 -1.49 5.72 -21.68
N HIS A 93 -1.54 6.59 -22.69
CA HIS A 93 -0.55 7.67 -22.85
C HIS A 93 -0.62 8.71 -21.73
N TYR A 94 -1.77 8.80 -21.05
CA TYR A 94 -2.06 9.82 -20.03
C TYR A 94 -2.39 9.21 -18.66
N TYR A 95 -2.38 7.88 -18.55
CA TYR A 95 -2.88 7.16 -17.39
C TYR A 95 -1.87 6.17 -16.82
N GLN A 96 -2.02 5.81 -15.54
CA GLN A 96 -1.04 4.99 -14.84
C GLN A 96 -1.19 3.51 -15.21
N HIS A 97 -0.07 2.87 -15.56
CA HIS A 97 -0.06 1.49 -16.08
C HIS A 97 0.02 0.42 -14.97
N LEU A 98 0.80 0.71 -13.93
CA LEU A 98 1.17 -0.26 -12.89
C LEU A 98 -0.04 -0.98 -12.28
N PRO A 99 -1.15 -0.30 -11.93
CA PRO A 99 -2.31 -0.96 -11.33
C PRO A 99 -2.94 -2.04 -12.22
N PHE A 100 -3.06 -1.77 -13.52
CA PHE A 100 -3.70 -2.69 -14.48
C PHE A 100 -2.78 -3.83 -14.88
N LEU A 101 -1.48 -3.53 -15.08
CA LEU A 101 -0.49 -4.56 -15.39
C LEU A 101 -0.32 -5.55 -14.24
N SER A 102 -0.32 -5.05 -13.00
CA SER A 102 -0.25 -5.90 -11.81
C SER A 102 -1.43 -6.87 -11.75
N THR A 103 -2.66 -6.38 -11.98
CA THR A 103 -3.84 -7.24 -12.05
C THR A 103 -3.79 -8.21 -13.23
N ALA A 104 -3.32 -7.79 -14.40
CA ALA A 104 -3.22 -8.66 -15.57
C ALA A 104 -2.24 -9.81 -15.33
N VAL A 105 -1.08 -9.54 -14.72
CA VAL A 105 -0.11 -10.57 -14.33
C VAL A 105 -0.74 -11.57 -13.37
N ILE A 106 -1.46 -11.10 -12.34
CA ILE A 106 -2.17 -11.99 -11.41
C ILE A 106 -3.21 -12.85 -12.13
N HIS A 107 -3.98 -12.26 -13.06
CA HIS A 107 -4.97 -13.00 -13.84
C HIS A 107 -4.34 -14.13 -14.64
N ILE A 108 -3.22 -13.86 -15.29
CA ILE A 108 -2.50 -14.85 -16.11
C ILE A 108 -1.89 -15.94 -15.23
N LEU A 109 -1.25 -15.57 -14.11
CA LEU A 109 -0.66 -16.53 -13.17
C LEU A 109 -1.72 -17.43 -12.52
N THR A 110 -2.93 -16.91 -12.34
CA THR A 110 -4.07 -17.68 -11.83
C THR A 110 -4.87 -18.38 -12.94
N LEU A 111 -4.37 -18.38 -14.18
CA LEU A 111 -5.02 -19.01 -15.34
C LEU A 111 -6.47 -18.56 -15.56
N GLY A 112 -6.77 -17.31 -15.20
CA GLY A 112 -8.11 -16.73 -15.33
C GLY A 112 -9.14 -17.25 -14.32
N VAL A 113 -8.73 -17.93 -13.25
CA VAL A 113 -9.65 -18.44 -12.20
C VAL A 113 -10.46 -17.31 -11.56
N PHE A 114 -9.86 -16.13 -11.37
CA PHE A 114 -10.52 -14.98 -10.77
C PHE A 114 -10.97 -13.98 -11.83
N ALA A 115 -12.23 -13.55 -11.72
CA ALA A 115 -12.77 -12.48 -12.56
C ALA A 115 -12.01 -11.16 -12.33
N PRO A 116 -11.75 -10.34 -13.36
CA PRO A 116 -11.01 -9.08 -13.23
C PRO A 116 -11.56 -8.13 -12.17
N VAL A 117 -12.90 -7.99 -12.09
CA VAL A 117 -13.56 -7.19 -11.05
C VAL A 117 -13.25 -7.70 -9.64
N SER A 118 -13.24 -9.03 -9.43
CA SER A 118 -12.92 -9.59 -8.13
C SER A 118 -11.48 -9.29 -7.73
N MET A 119 -10.54 -9.41 -8.67
CA MET A 119 -9.14 -9.07 -8.41
C MET A 119 -8.96 -7.59 -8.07
N MET A 120 -9.67 -6.68 -8.75
CA MET A 120 -9.64 -5.25 -8.43
C MET A 120 -10.17 -5.00 -7.02
N ASN A 121 -11.33 -5.57 -6.65
CA ASN A 121 -11.89 -5.40 -5.32
C ASN A 121 -10.94 -5.94 -4.23
N TRP A 122 -10.36 -7.12 -4.45
CA TRP A 122 -9.36 -7.69 -3.54
C TRP A 122 -8.11 -6.83 -3.44
N THR A 123 -7.66 -6.27 -4.56
CA THR A 123 -6.49 -5.39 -4.59
C THR A 123 -6.77 -4.10 -3.81
N THR A 124 -7.90 -3.44 -4.07
CA THR A 124 -8.34 -2.24 -3.34
C THR A 124 -8.44 -2.52 -1.84
N TYR A 125 -9.12 -3.61 -1.48
CA TYR A 125 -9.30 -4.05 -0.10
C TYR A 125 -7.96 -4.30 0.62
N LEU A 126 -7.03 -5.02 -0.02
CA LEU A 126 -5.73 -5.33 0.57
C LEU A 126 -4.84 -4.08 0.67
N LEU A 127 -4.82 -3.22 -0.35
CA LEU A 127 -4.03 -1.98 -0.32
C LEU A 127 -4.49 -1.05 0.80
N LEU A 128 -5.81 -0.84 0.96
CA LEU A 128 -6.36 -0.07 2.07
C LEU A 128 -6.04 -0.71 3.41
N SER A 129 -6.21 -2.03 3.51
CA SER A 129 -5.99 -2.75 4.77
C SER A 129 -4.53 -2.75 5.21
N LEU A 130 -3.60 -2.79 4.26
CA LEU A 130 -2.16 -2.83 4.51
C LEU A 130 -1.49 -1.46 4.50
N PHE A 131 -2.23 -0.38 4.17
CA PHE A 131 -1.71 0.98 4.19
C PHE A 131 -0.99 1.39 5.49
N PRO A 132 -1.44 0.97 6.70
CA PRO A 132 -0.72 1.22 7.95
C PRO A 132 0.72 0.71 7.95
N LEU A 133 0.99 -0.41 7.28
CA LEU A 133 2.32 -1.00 7.19
C LEU A 133 3.24 -0.18 6.30
N SER A 134 2.69 0.40 5.22
CA SER A 134 3.43 1.32 4.35
C SER A 134 3.91 2.54 5.15
N ILE A 135 3.02 3.18 5.91
CA ILE A 135 3.33 4.32 6.76
C ILE A 135 4.34 3.95 7.85
N TYR A 136 4.10 2.86 8.57
CA TYR A 136 5.02 2.36 9.59
C TYR A 136 6.43 2.18 9.01
N TRP A 137 6.55 1.45 7.89
CA TRP A 137 7.83 1.19 7.25
C TRP A 137 8.54 2.49 6.87
N SER A 138 7.82 3.44 6.28
CA SER A 138 8.39 4.73 5.88
C SER A 138 8.88 5.55 7.06
N LEU A 139 8.11 5.65 8.14
CA LEU A 139 8.53 6.35 9.36
C LEU A 139 9.79 5.69 9.98
N ARG A 140 9.89 4.36 9.95
CA ARG A 140 11.12 3.66 10.34
C ARG A 140 12.31 4.04 9.45
N ARG A 141 12.09 4.26 8.15
CA ARG A 141 13.15 4.68 7.21
C ARG A 141 13.57 6.14 7.39
N TYR A 142 12.66 7.02 7.80
CA TYR A 142 12.97 8.40 8.21
C TYR A 142 13.76 8.50 9.53
N GLY A 143 13.76 7.43 10.32
CA GLY A 143 14.52 7.36 11.58
C GLY A 143 13.67 7.58 12.84
N PHE A 144 12.34 7.56 12.72
CA PHE A 144 11.47 7.55 13.89
C PHE A 144 11.61 6.23 14.66
N ASN A 145 11.38 6.29 15.98
CA ASN A 145 11.35 5.10 16.83
C ASN A 145 10.16 4.18 16.47
N GLN A 146 10.13 2.97 17.04
CA GLN A 146 9.15 1.96 16.66
C GLN A 146 7.73 2.39 17.03
N LEU A 147 7.55 2.89 18.25
CA LEU A 147 6.26 3.27 18.79
C LEU A 147 5.63 4.45 18.01
N THR A 148 6.39 5.50 17.74
CA THR A 148 5.95 6.65 16.93
C THR A 148 5.57 6.20 15.51
N SER A 149 6.35 5.29 14.92
CA SER A 149 6.04 4.76 13.60
C SER A 149 4.74 3.95 13.60
N ALA A 150 4.51 3.15 14.66
CA ALA A 150 3.31 2.33 14.81
C ALA A 150 2.07 3.20 15.01
N MET A 151 2.17 4.26 15.83
CA MET A 151 1.12 5.27 15.96
C MET A 151 0.79 5.94 14.63
N GLY A 152 1.79 6.25 13.81
CA GLY A 152 1.58 6.77 12.46
C GLY A 152 0.74 5.82 11.60
N GLY A 153 1.01 4.51 11.65
CA GLY A 153 0.20 3.49 10.96
C GLY A 153 -1.26 3.44 11.44
N ILE A 154 -1.50 3.54 12.76
CA ILE A 154 -2.87 3.61 13.30
C ILE A 154 -3.59 4.86 12.79
N VAL A 155 -2.98 6.03 12.95
CA VAL A 155 -3.57 7.31 12.56
C VAL A 155 -3.84 7.37 11.06
N ALA A 156 -3.00 6.74 10.24
CA ALA A 156 -3.19 6.63 8.80
C ALA A 156 -4.48 5.92 8.39
N SER A 157 -5.04 5.03 9.25
CA SER A 157 -6.34 4.40 8.98
C SER A 157 -7.52 5.33 9.26
N LEU A 158 -7.27 6.49 9.86
CA LEU A 158 -8.28 7.48 10.28
C LEU A 158 -8.23 8.75 9.42
N THR A 159 -7.42 8.78 8.36
CA THR A 159 -7.38 9.92 7.44
C THR A 159 -8.68 10.00 6.66
N ALA A 160 -9.34 11.14 6.74
CA ALA A 160 -10.58 11.44 6.03
C ALA A 160 -10.52 12.86 5.45
N THR A 161 -11.30 13.10 4.39
CA THR A 161 -11.39 14.41 3.73
C THR A 161 -12.86 14.77 3.47
N PRO A 162 -13.22 16.04 3.34
CA PRO A 162 -14.62 16.41 3.10
C PRO A 162 -14.99 16.25 1.61
N GLY A 163 -14.87 15.03 1.07
CA GLY A 163 -15.24 14.71 -0.32
C GLY A 163 -14.35 15.38 -1.37
N LEU A 164 -13.07 15.63 -1.05
CA LEU A 164 -12.12 16.33 -1.93
C LEU A 164 -11.32 15.36 -2.82
N PHE A 165 -11.80 14.11 -2.98
CA PHE A 165 -11.11 13.07 -3.76
C PHE A 165 -9.69 12.76 -3.27
N GLY A 166 -9.38 13.12 -2.02
CA GLY A 166 -8.04 13.00 -1.43
C GLY A 166 -7.79 11.65 -0.77
N LEU A 167 -6.85 11.64 0.17
CA LEU A 167 -6.56 10.51 1.05
C LEU A 167 -7.71 10.29 2.04
N ASP A 168 -8.71 9.55 1.59
CA ASP A 168 -9.92 9.25 2.34
C ASP A 168 -10.50 7.91 1.92
N LEU A 169 -11.09 7.19 2.85
CA LEU A 169 -11.69 5.89 2.62
C LEU A 169 -12.82 5.98 1.59
N ASP A 170 -13.63 7.03 1.65
CA ASP A 170 -14.70 7.32 0.69
C ASP A 170 -14.20 7.60 -0.74
N SER A 171 -12.91 7.81 -0.96
CA SER A 171 -12.36 7.92 -2.33
C SER A 171 -12.29 6.56 -3.04
N TYR A 172 -12.23 5.45 -2.28
CA TYR A 172 -11.79 4.15 -2.79
C TYR A 172 -12.82 3.02 -2.68
N VAL A 173 -13.70 3.07 -1.68
CA VAL A 173 -14.74 2.04 -1.47
C VAL A 173 -15.89 2.14 -2.47
N TRP A 174 -16.77 1.14 -2.51
CA TRP A 174 -17.88 1.03 -3.45
C TRP A 174 -18.79 2.27 -3.48
N ARG A 175 -19.12 2.85 -2.31
CA ARG A 175 -19.92 4.08 -2.22
C ARG A 175 -19.18 5.33 -2.70
N GLY A 176 -17.88 5.19 -2.93
CA GLY A 176 -16.92 6.24 -3.20
C GLY A 176 -16.78 6.60 -4.66
N HIS A 177 -15.64 7.19 -5.00
CA HIS A 177 -15.38 7.74 -6.33
C HIS A 177 -14.65 6.79 -7.29
N GLY A 178 -14.15 5.66 -6.80
CA GLY A 178 -13.47 4.65 -7.61
C GLY A 178 -12.04 5.05 -7.99
N LEU A 179 -11.31 5.78 -7.13
CA LEU A 179 -9.96 6.27 -7.42
C LEU A 179 -8.88 5.16 -7.31
N TYR A 180 -8.99 4.15 -8.16
CA TYR A 180 -8.20 2.93 -8.08
C TYR A 180 -6.69 3.18 -8.25
N THR A 181 -6.30 3.90 -9.31
CA THR A 181 -4.86 4.18 -9.55
C THR A 181 -4.25 5.10 -8.49
N GLN A 182 -5.06 6.01 -7.94
CA GLN A 182 -4.63 6.87 -6.83
C GLN A 182 -4.33 6.04 -5.58
N LEU A 183 -5.12 5.02 -5.24
CA LEU A 183 -4.86 4.16 -4.08
C LEU A 183 -3.47 3.50 -4.16
N TRP A 184 -3.10 2.99 -5.32
CA TRP A 184 -1.76 2.44 -5.56
C TRP A 184 -0.68 3.49 -5.31
N ALA A 185 -0.84 4.69 -5.85
CA ALA A 185 0.09 5.78 -5.61
C ALA A 185 0.18 6.11 -4.11
N MET A 186 -0.93 6.12 -3.39
CA MET A 186 -0.97 6.43 -1.96
C MET A 186 -0.26 5.38 -1.10
N VAL A 187 -0.34 4.10 -1.45
CA VAL A 187 0.42 3.06 -0.75
C VAL A 187 1.92 3.14 -1.06
N LEU A 188 2.30 3.51 -2.27
CA LEU A 188 3.72 3.56 -2.71
C LEU A 188 4.42 4.89 -2.40
N LEU A 189 3.66 5.97 -2.25
CA LEU A 189 4.18 7.32 -2.02
C LEU A 189 5.00 7.41 -0.72
N PRO A 190 4.53 6.96 0.46
CA PRO A 190 5.34 7.05 1.67
C PRO A 190 6.65 6.27 1.54
N PRO A 191 6.69 5.03 0.98
CA PRO A 191 7.95 4.33 0.76
C PRO A 191 8.89 5.04 -0.20
N SER A 192 8.35 5.58 -1.30
CA SER A 192 9.08 6.34 -2.30
C SER A 192 9.76 7.58 -1.70
N LEU A 193 9.03 8.36 -0.91
CA LEU A 193 9.56 9.55 -0.22
C LEU A 193 10.60 9.17 0.83
N ALA A 194 10.39 8.07 1.56
CA ALA A 194 11.32 7.65 2.61
C ALA A 194 12.65 7.14 2.03
N LEU A 195 12.62 6.47 0.88
CA LEU A 195 13.82 6.06 0.16
C LEU A 195 14.52 7.24 -0.49
N SER A 196 13.78 8.15 -1.11
CA SER A 196 14.31 9.41 -1.64
C SER A 196 15.04 10.23 -0.56
N TYR A 197 14.45 10.31 0.64
CA TYR A 197 15.10 10.95 1.79
C TYR A 197 16.42 10.27 2.17
N ARG A 198 16.46 8.93 2.20
CA ARG A 198 17.70 8.19 2.48
C ARG A 198 18.77 8.40 1.42
N VAL A 199 18.38 8.51 0.15
CA VAL A 199 19.31 8.86 -0.92
C VAL A 199 19.91 10.24 -0.66
N MET A 200 19.09 11.24 -0.34
CA MET A 200 19.58 12.59 -0.04
C MET A 200 20.46 12.66 1.20
N ARG A 201 20.15 11.87 2.24
CA ARG A 201 20.87 11.88 3.52
C ARG A 201 22.16 11.06 3.49
N ASP A 202 22.09 9.84 2.97
CA ASP A 202 23.15 8.83 3.11
C ASP A 202 23.88 8.54 1.79
N GLY A 203 23.37 9.06 0.66
CA GLY A 203 23.94 8.83 -0.68
C GLY A 203 23.83 7.38 -1.14
N LYS A 204 22.84 6.61 -0.66
CA LYS A 204 22.68 5.18 -0.94
C LYS A 204 21.25 4.83 -1.31
N GLY A 205 21.08 3.77 -2.11
CA GLY A 205 19.76 3.22 -2.46
C GLY A 205 19.09 3.88 -3.67
N TYR A 206 19.87 4.54 -4.55
CA TYR A 206 19.38 5.22 -5.75
C TYR A 206 18.42 4.36 -6.58
N PHE A 207 18.78 3.11 -6.88
CA PHE A 207 17.95 2.21 -7.67
C PHE A 207 16.52 2.10 -7.12
N TRP A 208 16.36 1.81 -5.83
CA TRP A 208 15.05 1.62 -5.21
C TRP A 208 14.27 2.93 -5.08
N ALA A 209 14.96 4.05 -4.83
CA ALA A 209 14.32 5.36 -4.81
C ALA A 209 13.80 5.75 -6.20
N THR A 210 14.61 5.59 -7.25
CA THR A 210 14.19 5.88 -8.63
C THR A 210 13.07 4.96 -9.07
N LEU A 211 13.15 3.65 -8.79
CA LEU A 211 12.12 2.69 -9.16
C LEU A 211 10.76 3.00 -8.54
N LEU A 212 10.72 3.40 -7.27
CA LEU A 212 9.47 3.73 -6.58
C LEU A 212 8.98 5.16 -6.85
N LEU A 213 9.80 6.02 -7.45
CA LEU A 213 9.42 7.37 -7.85
C LEU A 213 8.85 7.42 -9.28
N ALA A 214 9.31 6.50 -10.14
CA ALA A 214 8.86 6.37 -11.53
C ALA A 214 7.45 5.76 -11.63
#